data_AF-A0A849BJX2-F1
#
_entry.id   AF-A0A849BJX2-F1
#
_cell.length_a   1.000
_cell.length_b   1.000
_cell.length_c   1.000
_cell.angle_alpha   90.00
_cell.angle_beta   90.00
_cell.angle_gamma   90.00
#
_symmetry.space_group_name_H-M   'P 1'
#
loop_
_entity.id
_entity.type
_entity.pdbx_description
1 polymer ?
#
loop_
_entity_poly.entity_id
_entity_poly.type
_entity_poly.pdbx_seq_one_letter_code
_entity_poly.pdbx_strand_id
1 'polypeptide(L)'
;MKRWDDVRSCAACGGEVVWDDEDARWLHVLSGADHIAVAPPTHVVRSEVLVDVDAVSSLLQAEGGNVPRATTAVVQELTHESTPRLCPGQCGARWRSAVRRAVEAVADAERTDRAVDPVALQGRAFPNAGEPVWCADDAAAIVKALGRLPDLVAAVNVRGDGRLNAGRDGEVDVRSTEVHAPSPSPAHDLFDAAVRWAAAEAARVAEAVTGGRGADNDPLAALSEQWLTRAVAYLVEHADVWLGDLVDGETAGRATLRWETDLERATGLDLVHRLPGRCPGCSTRALTRAVGDDVVRCGRCGWSKTHADYLLGRAETEAAQRAEARRQRLEARRGRTA
;
A
#
# COMPACT_ATOMS: atom_id res chain seq x y z
N MET A 1 -35.59 -29.41 -20.00
CA MET A 1 -36.56 -28.31 -20.15
C MET A 1 -37.16 -28.06 -18.77
N LYS A 2 -36.74 -26.99 -18.08
CA LYS A 2 -37.16 -26.72 -16.69
C LYS A 2 -38.59 -26.18 -16.66
N ARG A 3 -39.35 -26.52 -15.62
CA ARG A 3 -40.73 -26.04 -15.42
C ARG A 3 -40.69 -24.60 -14.89
N TRP A 4 -41.66 -23.78 -15.31
CA TRP A 4 -41.82 -22.39 -14.86
C TRP A 4 -42.10 -22.28 -13.35
N ASP A 5 -42.55 -23.38 -12.72
CA ASP A 5 -42.95 -23.41 -11.31
C ASP A 5 -41.77 -23.19 -10.32
N ASP A 6 -40.51 -23.30 -10.78
CA ASP A 6 -39.30 -23.15 -9.96
C ASP A 6 -38.65 -21.76 -10.04
N VAL A 7 -39.27 -20.81 -10.77
CA VAL A 7 -38.76 -19.43 -10.89
C VAL A 7 -39.06 -18.65 -9.62
N ARG A 8 -38.03 -18.01 -9.06
CA ARG A 8 -38.12 -17.16 -7.86
C ARG A 8 -37.63 -15.75 -8.15
N SER A 9 -38.19 -14.75 -7.47
CA SER A 9 -37.65 -13.39 -7.49
C SER A 9 -36.42 -13.26 -6.60
N CYS A 10 -35.30 -12.78 -7.13
CA CYS A 10 -34.09 -12.49 -6.37
C CYS A 10 -34.24 -11.18 -5.59
N ALA A 11 -34.20 -11.25 -4.25
CA ALA A 11 -34.36 -10.08 -3.39
C ALA A 11 -33.22 -9.04 -3.53
N ALA A 12 -32.04 -9.44 -4.00
CA ALA A 12 -30.87 -8.56 -4.11
C ALA A 12 -30.88 -7.69 -5.38
N CYS A 13 -31.41 -8.20 -6.50
CA CYS A 13 -31.39 -7.50 -7.79
C CYS A 13 -32.78 -7.28 -8.41
N GLY A 14 -33.83 -7.85 -7.83
CA GLY A 14 -35.21 -7.78 -8.36
C GLY A 14 -35.47 -8.64 -9.61
N GLY A 15 -34.47 -9.35 -10.13
CA GLY A 15 -34.61 -10.23 -11.30
C GLY A 15 -35.13 -11.63 -10.97
N GLU A 16 -35.56 -12.36 -12.00
CA GLU A 16 -35.99 -13.76 -11.88
C GLU A 16 -34.80 -14.72 -11.93
N VAL A 17 -34.80 -15.71 -11.03
CA VAL A 17 -33.76 -16.75 -10.95
C VAL A 17 -34.39 -18.13 -10.89
N VAL A 18 -33.70 -19.13 -11.41
CA VAL A 18 -34.08 -20.54 -11.34
C VAL A 18 -32.94 -21.36 -10.76
N TRP A 19 -33.27 -22.36 -9.94
CA TRP A 19 -32.28 -23.28 -9.38
C TRP A 19 -31.86 -24.33 -10.43
N ASP A 20 -30.58 -24.68 -10.41
CA ASP A 20 -30.02 -25.75 -11.20
C ASP A 20 -29.57 -26.91 -10.35
N ASP A 21 -30.31 -28.02 -10.43
CA ASP A 21 -30.02 -29.23 -9.66
C ASP A 21 -28.76 -29.93 -10.14
N GLU A 22 -28.41 -29.81 -11.43
CA GLU A 22 -27.22 -30.48 -11.99
C GLU A 22 -25.93 -29.81 -11.50
N ASP A 23 -25.93 -28.48 -11.42
CA ASP A 23 -24.77 -27.67 -11.02
C ASP A 23 -24.89 -27.10 -9.59
N ALA A 24 -25.95 -27.44 -8.85
CA ALA A 24 -26.30 -26.92 -7.52
C ALA A 24 -26.17 -25.38 -7.40
N ARG A 25 -26.66 -24.61 -8.39
CA ARG A 25 -26.50 -23.13 -8.44
C ARG A 25 -27.75 -22.39 -8.91
N TRP A 26 -27.82 -21.09 -8.61
CA TRP A 26 -28.87 -20.19 -9.12
C TRP A 26 -28.46 -19.56 -10.46
N LEU A 27 -29.37 -19.57 -11.43
CA LEU A 27 -29.19 -18.98 -12.75
C LEU A 27 -30.17 -17.84 -12.98
N HIS A 28 -29.73 -16.76 -13.62
CA HIS A 28 -30.59 -15.64 -13.97
C HIS A 28 -31.41 -15.94 -15.22
N VAL A 29 -32.71 -15.66 -15.16
CA VAL A 29 -33.62 -15.80 -16.30
C VAL A 29 -33.60 -14.48 -17.08
N LEU A 30 -33.10 -14.51 -18.32
CA LEU A 30 -33.19 -13.37 -19.24
C LEU A 30 -34.48 -13.51 -20.06
N SER A 31 -35.45 -12.61 -19.85
CA SER A 31 -36.71 -12.69 -20.60
C SER A 31 -36.52 -12.19 -22.05
N GLY A 32 -36.68 -13.09 -23.02
CA GLY A 32 -36.84 -12.80 -24.45
C GLY A 32 -38.01 -13.62 -24.98
N ALA A 33 -38.85 -13.01 -25.83
CA ALA A 33 -40.26 -13.35 -26.01
C ALA A 33 -40.64 -14.79 -26.40
N ASP A 34 -39.73 -15.70 -26.78
CA ASP A 34 -40.12 -17.08 -27.13
C ASP A 34 -39.12 -18.17 -26.71
N HIS A 35 -38.00 -17.82 -26.06
CA HIS A 35 -37.00 -18.79 -25.60
C HIS A 35 -36.30 -18.31 -24.31
N ILE A 36 -36.17 -19.20 -23.32
CA ILE A 36 -35.34 -18.95 -22.12
C ILE A 36 -33.87 -19.11 -22.54
N ALA A 37 -33.16 -18.01 -22.67
CA ALA A 37 -31.71 -18.02 -22.68
C ALA A 37 -31.23 -18.01 -21.22
N VAL A 38 -30.67 -19.13 -20.78
CA VAL A 38 -29.99 -19.22 -19.48
C VAL A 38 -28.57 -18.73 -19.69
N ALA A 39 -28.28 -17.50 -19.28
CA ALA A 39 -26.92 -16.99 -19.30
C ALA A 39 -26.26 -17.31 -17.95
N PRO A 40 -25.02 -17.84 -17.92
CA PRO A 40 -24.23 -17.80 -16.70
C PRO A 40 -24.13 -16.32 -16.27
N PRO A 41 -24.20 -16.01 -14.97
CA PRO A 41 -24.10 -14.64 -14.49
C PRO A 41 -22.81 -14.02 -15.01
N THR A 42 -22.91 -13.07 -15.95
CA THR A 42 -21.80 -12.19 -16.30
C THR A 42 -21.53 -11.32 -15.08
N HIS A 43 -20.46 -11.67 -14.37
CA HIS A 43 -19.89 -10.98 -13.21
C HIS A 43 -20.78 -10.95 -11.96
N VAL A 44 -21.08 -12.14 -11.43
CA VAL A 44 -21.04 -12.35 -9.98
C VAL A 44 -20.03 -13.46 -9.76
N VAL A 45 -18.81 -13.10 -9.40
CA VAL A 45 -17.83 -14.07 -8.88
C VAL A 45 -18.34 -14.52 -7.52
N ARG A 46 -19.18 -15.55 -7.50
CA ARG A 46 -19.28 -16.42 -6.33
C ARG A 46 -18.05 -17.29 -6.34
N SER A 47 -16.98 -16.80 -5.72
CA SER A 47 -16.01 -17.70 -5.13
C SER A 47 -16.71 -18.38 -3.96
N GLU A 48 -17.19 -19.60 -4.18
CA GLU A 48 -17.28 -20.51 -3.05
C GLU A 48 -15.86 -20.65 -2.54
N VAL A 49 -15.62 -20.15 -1.33
CA VAL A 49 -14.42 -20.51 -0.57
C VAL A 49 -14.57 -21.98 -0.21
N LEU A 50 -14.21 -22.85 -1.15
CA LEU A 50 -13.50 -24.05 -0.77
C LEU A 50 -12.20 -23.52 -0.19
N VAL A 51 -12.11 -23.53 1.14
CA VAL A 51 -10.81 -23.59 1.79
C VAL A 51 -10.07 -24.69 1.03
N ASP A 52 -8.96 -24.36 0.38
CA ASP A 52 -8.14 -25.36 -0.30
C ASP A 52 -7.62 -26.30 0.79
N VAL A 53 -8.39 -27.37 1.00
CA VAL A 53 -8.14 -28.37 2.03
C VAL A 53 -6.79 -29.03 1.75
N ASP A 54 -6.34 -29.06 0.49
CA ASP A 54 -5.06 -29.61 0.09
C ASP A 54 -3.90 -28.66 0.43
N ALA A 55 -4.09 -27.34 0.32
CA ALA A 55 -3.11 -26.35 0.78
C ALA A 55 -2.95 -26.34 2.30
N VAL A 56 -4.07 -26.40 3.04
CA VAL A 56 -4.07 -26.52 4.50
C VAL A 56 -3.48 -27.87 4.93
N SER A 57 -3.83 -28.97 4.26
CA SER A 57 -3.28 -30.30 4.51
C SER A 57 -1.78 -30.38 4.20
N SER A 58 -1.30 -29.71 3.15
CA SER A 58 0.12 -29.66 2.79
C SER A 58 0.95 -28.88 3.81
N LEU A 59 0.43 -27.77 4.33
CA LEU A 59 1.04 -27.01 5.44
C LEU A 59 1.07 -27.82 6.75
N LEU A 60 0.01 -28.57 7.04
CA LEU A 60 -0.06 -29.45 8.21
C LEU A 60 0.89 -30.65 8.10
N GLN A 61 1.09 -31.20 6.90
CA GLN A 61 2.06 -32.28 6.67
C GLN A 61 3.52 -31.79 6.75
N ALA A 62 3.81 -30.59 6.25
CA ALA A 62 5.15 -29.98 6.32
C ALA A 62 5.60 -29.70 7.76
N GLU A 63 4.68 -29.33 8.65
CA GLU A 63 4.93 -29.05 10.08
C GLU A 63 4.75 -30.29 10.98
N GLY A 64 4.66 -31.49 10.41
CA GLY A 64 4.55 -32.74 11.16
C GLY A 64 3.27 -32.86 12.00
N GLY A 65 2.17 -32.23 11.56
CA GLY A 65 0.87 -32.24 12.25
C GLY A 65 0.78 -31.30 13.45
N ASN A 66 1.75 -30.39 13.65
CA ASN A 66 1.75 -29.48 14.80
C ASN A 66 1.01 -28.17 14.48
N VAL A 67 -0.33 -28.27 14.39
CA VAL A 67 -1.30 -27.19 14.09
C VAL A 67 -1.05 -25.87 14.85
N PRO A 68 -0.70 -25.85 16.16
CA PRO A 68 -0.50 -24.61 16.90
C PRO A 68 0.62 -23.73 16.35
N ARG A 69 1.65 -24.30 15.70
CA ARG A 69 2.77 -23.53 15.14
C ARG A 69 2.40 -22.85 13.83
N ALA A 70 1.67 -23.54 12.95
CA ALA A 70 1.23 -23.01 11.67
C ALA A 70 0.26 -21.82 11.85
N THR A 71 -0.72 -21.95 12.74
CA THR A 71 -1.69 -20.89 13.03
C THR A 71 -1.04 -19.70 13.77
N THR A 72 -0.05 -19.96 14.63
CA THR A 72 0.68 -18.90 15.34
C THR A 72 1.63 -18.13 14.40
N ALA A 73 2.27 -18.80 13.43
CA ALA A 73 3.13 -18.16 12.44
C ALA A 73 2.35 -17.19 11.55
N VAL A 74 1.19 -17.63 11.02
CA VAL A 74 0.29 -16.78 10.21
C VAL A 74 -0.22 -15.56 11.00
N VAL A 75 -0.48 -15.71 12.30
CA VAL A 75 -0.97 -14.60 13.17
C VAL A 75 0.17 -13.67 13.63
N GLN A 76 1.38 -14.18 13.86
CA GLN A 76 2.54 -13.37 14.27
C GLN A 76 3.10 -12.53 13.12
N GLU A 77 3.12 -13.05 11.90
CA GLU A 77 3.59 -12.33 10.71
C GLU A 77 2.68 -11.13 10.37
N LEU A 78 1.39 -11.22 10.71
CA LEU A 78 0.41 -10.13 10.55
C LEU A 78 0.49 -9.03 11.62
N THR A 79 1.24 -9.22 12.72
CA THR A 79 1.19 -8.32 13.89
C THR A 79 2.50 -7.58 14.21
N HIS A 80 3.62 -7.97 13.61
CA HIS A 80 4.95 -7.47 13.99
C HIS A 80 5.70 -6.81 12.82
N GLU A 81 5.19 -5.68 12.30
CA GLU A 81 6.06 -4.74 11.58
C GLU A 81 5.53 -3.30 11.66
N SER A 82 6.44 -2.40 12.03
CA SER A 82 6.31 -0.96 12.25
C SER A 82 5.22 -0.30 11.40
N THR A 83 4.14 0.14 12.03
CA THR A 83 2.89 0.59 11.40
C THR A 83 3.07 1.89 10.59
N PRO A 84 3.01 1.86 9.24
CA PRO A 84 2.60 3.01 8.46
C PRO A 84 1.07 3.04 8.42
N ARG A 85 0.52 4.25 8.36
CA ARG A 85 -0.89 4.55 8.61
C ARG A 85 -1.81 3.80 7.65
N LEU A 86 -2.57 2.87 8.23
CA LEU A 86 -3.83 2.34 7.74
C LEU A 86 -4.76 3.48 7.34
N CYS A 87 -5.83 3.21 6.59
CA CYS A 87 -7.06 3.99 6.71
C CYS A 87 -7.28 4.26 8.22
N PRO A 88 -7.14 5.51 8.70
CA PRO A 88 -7.33 5.83 10.11
C PRO A 88 -8.81 5.73 10.51
N GLY A 89 -9.70 5.42 9.56
CA GLY A 89 -11.13 5.30 9.72
C GLY A 89 -11.61 3.95 10.26
N GLN A 90 -12.90 3.91 10.61
CA GLN A 90 -13.58 2.76 11.19
C GLN A 90 -13.70 1.56 10.24
N CYS A 91 -13.50 1.77 8.93
CA CYS A 91 -13.76 0.81 7.85
C CYS A 91 -12.86 -0.43 7.99
N GLY A 92 -11.54 -0.25 7.99
CA GLY A 92 -10.60 -1.36 8.18
C GLY A 92 -10.59 -1.90 9.62
N ALA A 93 -10.94 -1.08 10.62
CA ALA A 93 -10.97 -1.53 12.01
C ALA A 93 -12.10 -2.55 12.27
N ARG A 94 -13.31 -2.27 11.76
CA ARG A 94 -14.43 -3.21 11.85
C ARG A 94 -14.13 -4.51 11.13
N TRP A 95 -13.56 -4.42 9.93
CA TRP A 95 -13.13 -5.56 9.13
C TRP A 95 -12.10 -6.43 9.87
N ARG A 96 -11.01 -5.83 10.38
CA ARG A 96 -9.97 -6.55 11.13
C ARG A 96 -10.50 -7.20 12.39
N SER A 97 -11.43 -6.53 13.10
CA SER A 97 -12.11 -7.11 14.25
C SER A 97 -13.05 -8.26 13.86
N ALA A 98 -13.61 -8.24 12.66
CA ALA A 98 -14.45 -9.31 12.13
C ALA A 98 -13.60 -10.55 11.80
N VAL A 99 -12.54 -10.38 11.01
CA VAL A 99 -11.58 -11.44 10.66
C VAL A 99 -10.92 -12.03 11.91
N ARG A 100 -10.47 -11.20 12.85
CA ARG A 100 -9.87 -11.69 14.11
C ARG A 100 -10.84 -12.57 14.90
N ARG A 101 -12.10 -12.13 15.05
CA ARG A 101 -13.12 -12.91 15.76
C ARG A 101 -13.43 -14.23 15.05
N ALA A 102 -13.41 -14.25 13.72
CA ALA A 102 -13.56 -15.47 12.95
C ALA A 102 -12.40 -16.45 13.18
N VAL A 103 -11.15 -15.97 13.08
CA VAL A 103 -9.95 -16.78 13.35
C VAL A 103 -9.96 -17.31 14.79
N GLU A 104 -10.29 -16.46 15.77
CA GLU A 104 -10.44 -16.86 17.17
C GLU A 104 -11.54 -17.92 17.35
N ALA A 105 -12.68 -17.78 16.66
CA ALA A 105 -13.78 -18.75 16.73
C ALA A 105 -13.42 -20.10 16.12
N VAL A 106 -12.70 -20.13 14.99
CA VAL A 106 -12.18 -21.36 14.39
C VAL A 106 -11.18 -22.04 15.33
N ALA A 107 -10.21 -21.28 15.85
CA ALA A 107 -9.24 -21.81 16.80
C ALA A 107 -9.89 -22.32 18.10
N ASP A 108 -10.95 -21.68 18.58
CA ASP A 108 -11.69 -22.15 19.76
C ASP A 108 -12.48 -23.43 19.51
N ALA A 109 -13.13 -23.52 18.35
CA ALA A 109 -13.85 -24.72 17.92
C ALA A 109 -12.90 -25.92 17.77
N GLU A 110 -11.73 -25.72 17.16
CA GLU A 110 -10.67 -26.74 17.09
C GLU A 110 -10.21 -27.18 18.49
N ARG A 111 -9.94 -26.23 19.40
CA ARG A 111 -9.53 -26.56 20.79
C ARG A 111 -10.60 -27.30 21.58
N THR A 112 -11.87 -27.11 21.26
CA THR A 112 -13.00 -27.68 22.00
C THR A 112 -13.63 -28.88 21.31
N ASP A 113 -13.06 -29.34 20.19
CA ASP A 113 -13.61 -30.40 19.33
C ASP A 113 -15.08 -30.15 18.96
N ARG A 114 -15.43 -28.88 18.74
CA ARG A 114 -16.77 -28.46 18.32
C ARG A 114 -16.75 -28.18 16.83
N ALA A 115 -17.81 -28.59 16.15
CA ALA A 115 -18.04 -28.16 14.78
C ALA A 115 -18.23 -26.62 14.74
N VAL A 116 -17.49 -25.95 13.88
CA VAL A 116 -17.74 -24.55 13.53
C VAL A 116 -19.01 -24.52 12.70
N ASP A 117 -20.05 -23.83 13.17
CA ASP A 117 -21.22 -23.53 12.35
C ASP A 117 -20.84 -22.44 11.32
N PRO A 118 -20.78 -22.75 10.01
CA PRO A 118 -20.41 -21.80 8.98
C PRO A 118 -21.43 -20.65 8.87
N VAL A 119 -22.70 -20.91 9.19
CA VAL A 119 -23.79 -19.94 9.13
C VAL A 119 -23.67 -18.94 10.28
N ALA A 120 -23.18 -19.38 11.45
CA ALA A 120 -22.90 -18.50 12.58
C ALA A 120 -21.75 -17.51 12.29
N LEU A 121 -20.77 -17.91 11.46
CA LEU A 121 -19.68 -17.04 11.00
C LEU A 121 -20.15 -16.02 9.94
N GLN A 122 -21.05 -16.43 9.04
CA GLN A 122 -21.60 -15.57 7.97
C GLN A 122 -22.54 -14.48 8.49
N GLY A 123 -23.28 -14.74 9.58
CA GLY A 123 -24.36 -13.83 10.01
C GLY A 123 -23.94 -12.54 10.73
N ARG A 124 -22.70 -12.43 11.27
CA ARG A 124 -22.30 -11.27 12.11
C ARG A 124 -20.81 -10.87 12.06
N ALA A 125 -19.94 -11.59 11.36
CA ALA A 125 -18.49 -11.39 11.51
C ALA A 125 -17.64 -11.56 10.25
N PHE A 126 -18.18 -11.98 9.11
CA PHE A 126 -17.41 -11.99 7.87
C PHE A 126 -17.81 -10.82 6.96
N PRO A 127 -16.84 -10.06 6.42
CA PRO A 127 -17.10 -9.20 5.27
C PRO A 127 -17.62 -10.08 4.14
N ASN A 128 -18.65 -9.63 3.44
CA ASN A 128 -19.15 -10.38 2.29
C ASN A 128 -18.04 -10.45 1.23
N ALA A 129 -17.93 -11.57 0.51
CA ALA A 129 -17.07 -11.62 -0.67
C ALA A 129 -17.47 -10.49 -1.63
N GLY A 130 -16.50 -9.64 -2.01
CA GLY A 130 -16.73 -8.43 -2.81
C GLY A 130 -17.05 -7.16 -2.01
N GLU A 131 -17.15 -7.21 -0.67
CA GLU A 131 -17.08 -6.00 0.13
C GLU A 131 -15.65 -5.45 0.10
N PRO A 132 -15.47 -4.18 -0.27
CA PRO A 132 -14.13 -3.64 -0.46
C PRO A 132 -13.41 -3.54 0.88
N VAL A 133 -12.19 -4.07 0.92
CA VAL A 133 -11.28 -3.98 2.08
C VAL A 133 -11.00 -2.51 2.45
N TRP A 134 -11.01 -1.66 1.44
CA TRP A 134 -10.76 -0.22 1.51
C TRP A 134 -12.06 0.56 1.32
N CYS A 135 -12.23 1.68 2.03
CA CYS A 135 -13.32 2.59 1.67
C CYS A 135 -13.02 3.26 0.32
N ALA A 136 -14.05 3.83 -0.32
CA ALA A 136 -13.90 4.48 -1.64
C ALA A 136 -12.80 5.56 -1.64
N ASP A 137 -12.69 6.34 -0.57
CA ASP A 137 -11.67 7.40 -0.46
C ASP A 137 -10.25 6.83 -0.36
N ASP A 138 -10.04 5.76 0.43
CA ASP A 138 -8.71 5.13 0.53
C ASP A 138 -8.36 4.37 -0.74
N ALA A 139 -9.32 3.69 -1.36
CA ALA A 139 -9.11 3.02 -2.64
C ALA A 139 -8.69 4.05 -3.70
N ALA A 140 -9.35 5.21 -3.75
CA ALA A 140 -8.95 6.32 -4.62
C ALA A 140 -7.54 6.84 -4.29
N ALA A 141 -7.17 6.95 -3.01
CA ALA A 141 -5.82 7.35 -2.60
C ALA A 141 -4.76 6.32 -3.01
N ILE A 142 -5.04 5.02 -2.86
CA ILE A 142 -4.16 3.92 -3.28
C ILE A 142 -3.99 3.93 -4.80
N VAL A 143 -5.08 4.05 -5.56
CA VAL A 143 -5.03 4.15 -7.03
C VAL A 143 -4.22 5.36 -7.48
N LYS A 144 -4.39 6.50 -6.80
CA LYS A 144 -3.58 7.70 -7.05
C LYS A 144 -2.10 7.46 -6.76
N ALA A 145 -1.77 6.84 -5.62
CA ALA A 145 -0.40 6.50 -5.24
C ALA A 145 0.25 5.54 -6.26
N LEU A 146 -0.49 4.51 -6.67
CA LEU A 146 -0.09 3.55 -7.70
C LEU A 146 0.23 4.26 -9.03
N GLY A 147 -0.64 5.18 -9.45
CA GLY A 147 -0.45 5.98 -10.66
C GLY A 147 0.80 6.88 -10.65
N ARG A 148 1.33 7.21 -9.47
CA ARG A 148 2.57 8.02 -9.33
C ARG A 148 3.85 7.20 -9.39
N LEU A 149 3.79 5.88 -9.22
CA LEU A 149 4.99 5.04 -9.18
C LEU A 149 5.87 5.17 -10.44
N PRO A 150 5.33 5.19 -11.68
CA PRO A 150 6.14 5.35 -12.88
C PRO A 150 6.94 6.66 -12.90
N ASP A 151 6.33 7.77 -12.48
CA ASP A 151 6.98 9.09 -12.45
C ASP A 151 8.06 9.15 -11.36
N LEU A 152 7.79 8.58 -10.18
CA LEU A 152 8.77 8.49 -9.10
C LEU A 152 9.97 7.64 -9.52
N VAL A 153 9.72 6.51 -10.18
CA VAL A 153 10.76 5.66 -10.72
C VAL A 153 11.59 6.36 -11.79
N ALA A 154 10.96 7.05 -12.74
CA ALA A 154 11.66 7.82 -13.76
C ALA A 154 12.55 8.91 -13.12
N ALA A 155 12.07 9.55 -12.05
CA ALA A 155 12.84 10.55 -11.31
C ALA A 155 14.08 9.99 -10.60
N VAL A 156 14.06 8.72 -10.15
CA VAL A 156 15.26 8.04 -9.62
C VAL A 156 16.32 7.92 -10.72
N ASN A 157 15.93 7.46 -11.92
CA ASN A 157 16.85 7.25 -13.03
C ASN A 157 17.47 8.55 -13.57
N VAL A 158 16.72 9.66 -13.59
CA VAL A 158 17.22 10.97 -14.05
C VAL A 158 18.31 11.54 -13.12
N ARG A 159 18.27 11.26 -11.81
CA ARG A 159 19.25 11.82 -10.85
C ARG A 159 20.60 11.09 -10.86
N GLY A 160 20.67 9.87 -11.40
CA GLY A 160 21.88 9.26 -11.96
C GLY A 160 23.07 8.99 -11.04
N ASP A 161 23.01 9.31 -9.73
CA ASP A 161 24.12 9.06 -8.81
C ASP A 161 23.93 7.78 -7.96
N GLY A 162 22.80 7.07 -8.13
CA GLY A 162 22.49 5.81 -7.46
C GLY A 162 22.40 5.90 -5.93
N ARG A 163 22.54 7.10 -5.36
CA ARG A 163 22.54 7.35 -3.93
C ARG A 163 21.12 7.72 -3.49
N LEU A 164 20.62 7.05 -2.45
CA LEU A 164 19.44 7.53 -1.76
C LEU A 164 19.72 8.95 -1.27
N ASN A 165 18.73 9.84 -1.37
CA ASN A 165 18.72 11.11 -0.64
C ASN A 165 18.57 10.86 0.87
N ALA A 166 19.42 10.01 1.46
CA ALA A 166 19.61 9.92 2.88
C ALA A 166 20.16 11.27 3.31
N GLY A 167 19.33 12.05 3.99
CA GLY A 167 19.66 13.40 4.42
C GLY A 167 21.07 13.47 4.98
N ARG A 168 21.89 14.33 4.38
CA ARG A 168 23.29 14.57 4.71
C ARG A 168 23.52 15.12 6.13
N ASP A 169 22.54 15.04 7.03
CA ASP A 169 22.53 15.67 8.36
C ASP A 169 22.18 14.71 9.52
N GLY A 170 22.11 13.40 9.29
CA GLY A 170 21.91 12.40 10.35
C GLY A 170 23.15 11.53 10.54
N GLU A 171 23.87 11.73 11.63
CA GLU A 171 24.90 10.82 12.15
C GLU A 171 24.37 9.38 12.10
N VAL A 172 24.94 8.58 11.17
CA VAL A 172 24.60 7.17 11.04
C VAL A 172 25.18 6.47 12.26
N ASP A 173 24.31 6.06 13.18
CA ASP A 173 24.68 5.24 14.34
C ASP A 173 25.06 3.84 13.85
N VAL A 174 26.35 3.64 13.59
CA VAL A 174 26.93 2.38 13.12
C VAL A 174 26.99 1.40 14.28
N ARG A 175 25.85 0.78 14.62
CA ARG A 175 25.78 -0.35 15.55
C ARG A 175 24.79 -1.42 15.07
N SER A 176 25.13 -2.12 14.01
CA SER A 176 24.66 -3.50 13.81
C SER A 176 25.81 -4.36 13.31
N THR A 177 25.98 -5.55 13.90
CA THR A 177 27.18 -6.39 13.80
C THR A 177 27.12 -7.47 12.72
N GLU A 178 26.12 -7.46 11.84
CA GLU A 178 26.10 -8.28 10.63
C GLU A 178 25.54 -7.44 9.49
N VAL A 179 26.43 -6.86 8.68
CA VAL A 179 26.06 -6.00 7.57
C VAL A 179 26.50 -6.70 6.29
N HIS A 180 25.55 -7.34 5.60
CA HIS A 180 25.69 -7.52 4.16
C HIS A 180 26.04 -6.14 3.58
N ALA A 181 27.19 -6.03 2.92
CA ALA A 181 27.63 -4.75 2.37
C ALA A 181 26.47 -4.17 1.54
N PRO A 182 25.96 -2.96 1.89
CA PRO A 182 24.84 -2.38 1.19
C PRO A 182 25.18 -2.29 -0.30
N SER A 183 24.20 -2.58 -1.15
CA SER A 183 24.35 -2.49 -2.61
C SER A 183 24.99 -1.17 -2.99
N PRO A 184 25.88 -1.15 -4.01
CA PRO A 184 26.49 0.09 -4.49
C PRO A 184 25.44 1.09 -5.02
N SER A 185 24.19 0.67 -5.23
CA SER A 185 23.11 1.54 -5.68
C SER A 185 21.76 1.21 -5.03
N PRO A 186 21.57 1.53 -3.74
CA PRO A 186 20.35 1.19 -3.00
C PRO A 186 19.08 1.80 -3.61
N ALA A 187 19.20 2.93 -4.32
CA ALA A 187 18.08 3.54 -5.03
C ALA A 187 17.63 2.71 -6.25
N HIS A 188 18.59 2.11 -6.97
CA HIS A 188 18.29 1.20 -8.09
C HIS A 188 17.72 -0.13 -7.60
N ASP A 189 18.20 -0.65 -6.47
CA ASP A 189 17.59 -1.84 -5.84
C ASP A 189 16.11 -1.61 -5.47
N LEU A 190 15.80 -0.43 -4.90
CA LEU A 190 14.44 -0.04 -4.55
C LEU A 190 13.56 0.06 -5.79
N PHE A 191 14.08 0.66 -6.87
CA PHE A 191 13.40 0.70 -8.18
C PHE A 191 13.11 -0.70 -8.71
N ASP A 192 14.13 -1.56 -8.80
CA ASP A 192 14.00 -2.92 -9.31
C ASP A 192 12.99 -3.74 -8.51
N ALA A 193 12.97 -3.54 -7.18
CA ALA A 193 12.02 -4.18 -6.30
C ALA A 193 10.59 -3.67 -6.51
N ALA A 194 10.38 -2.36 -6.71
CA ALA A 194 9.08 -1.79 -7.03
C ALA A 194 8.54 -2.31 -8.37
N VAL A 195 9.41 -2.42 -9.39
CA VAL A 195 9.06 -2.97 -10.71
C VAL A 195 8.65 -4.44 -10.58
N ARG A 196 9.47 -5.27 -9.91
CA ARG A 196 9.15 -6.69 -9.69
C ARG A 196 7.89 -6.89 -8.85
N TRP A 197 7.62 -6.01 -7.90
CA TRP A 197 6.39 -6.06 -7.12
C TRP A 197 5.16 -5.75 -7.99
N ALA A 198 5.15 -4.59 -8.68
CA ALA A 198 4.03 -4.22 -9.55
C ALA A 198 3.78 -5.29 -10.63
N ALA A 199 4.85 -6.00 -11.01
CA ALA A 199 4.79 -7.13 -11.89
C ALA A 199 4.03 -8.33 -11.40
N ALA A 200 4.43 -8.81 -10.24
CA ALA A 200 3.77 -9.94 -9.60
C ALA A 200 2.29 -9.62 -9.35
N GLU A 201 1.98 -8.40 -8.91
CA GLU A 201 0.60 -7.96 -8.69
C GLU A 201 -0.22 -7.95 -9.98
N ALA A 202 0.28 -7.35 -11.06
CA ALA A 202 -0.43 -7.30 -12.33
C ALA A 202 -0.68 -8.70 -12.90
N ALA A 203 0.30 -9.60 -12.80
CA ALA A 203 0.16 -10.99 -13.23
C ALA A 203 -0.93 -11.74 -12.43
N ARG A 204 -0.95 -11.58 -11.10
CA ARG A 204 -1.99 -12.14 -10.23
C ARG A 204 -3.39 -11.64 -10.59
N VAL A 205 -3.54 -10.33 -10.81
CA VAL A 205 -4.84 -9.76 -11.20
C VAL A 205 -5.26 -10.29 -12.58
N ALA A 206 -4.33 -10.42 -13.53
CA ALA A 206 -4.63 -10.99 -14.84
C ALA A 206 -5.09 -12.45 -14.75
N GLU A 207 -4.46 -13.26 -13.89
CA GLU A 207 -4.88 -14.63 -13.63
C GLU A 207 -6.32 -14.68 -13.06
N ALA A 208 -6.62 -13.83 -12.08
CA ALA A 208 -7.94 -13.74 -11.47
C ALA A 208 -9.03 -13.29 -12.48
N VAL A 209 -8.73 -12.29 -13.31
CA VAL A 209 -9.67 -11.76 -14.33
C VAL A 209 -9.91 -12.76 -15.47
N THR A 210 -8.87 -13.47 -15.90
CA THR A 210 -8.96 -14.42 -17.03
C THR A 210 -9.31 -15.86 -16.62
N GLY A 211 -9.42 -16.13 -15.31
CA GLY A 211 -9.66 -17.47 -14.79
C GLY A 211 -8.53 -18.46 -15.14
N GLY A 212 -7.28 -17.98 -15.13
CA GLY A 212 -6.08 -18.78 -15.40
C GLY A 212 -5.87 -19.20 -16.86
N ARG A 213 -6.71 -18.76 -17.80
CA ARG A 213 -6.65 -19.19 -19.22
C ARG A 213 -5.69 -18.38 -20.11
N GLY A 214 -4.92 -17.46 -19.54
CA GLY A 214 -4.23 -16.42 -20.31
C GLY A 214 -2.71 -16.31 -20.16
N ALA A 215 -2.04 -17.12 -19.33
CA ALA A 215 -0.63 -16.88 -19.00
C ALA A 215 0.39 -17.30 -20.09
N ASP A 216 -0.01 -18.07 -21.11
CA ASP A 216 0.90 -18.58 -22.14
C ASP A 216 1.43 -17.50 -23.10
N ASN A 217 0.80 -16.33 -23.14
CA ASN A 217 1.35 -15.16 -23.81
C ASN A 217 1.91 -14.23 -22.76
N ASP A 218 3.06 -14.57 -22.16
CA ASP A 218 3.74 -13.73 -21.17
C ASP A 218 4.03 -12.35 -21.81
N PRO A 219 3.16 -11.33 -21.64
CA PRO A 219 3.35 -10.01 -22.25
C PRO A 219 4.44 -9.22 -21.51
N LEU A 220 5.06 -9.90 -20.54
CA LEU A 220 5.70 -9.39 -19.37
C LEU A 220 7.14 -9.97 -19.21
N ALA A 221 7.60 -10.83 -20.13
CA ALA A 221 8.92 -11.47 -20.08
C ALA A 221 10.14 -10.54 -20.35
N ALA A 222 9.95 -9.28 -20.76
CA ALA A 222 11.05 -8.36 -21.08
C ALA A 222 11.09 -7.14 -20.15
N LEU A 223 12.04 -7.15 -19.21
CA LEU A 223 12.34 -6.05 -18.29
C LEU A 223 12.73 -4.77 -19.07
N SER A 224 11.79 -3.84 -19.22
CA SER A 224 12.04 -2.49 -19.73
C SER A 224 11.26 -1.47 -18.90
N GLU A 225 11.68 -0.19 -18.86
CA GLU A 225 10.95 0.88 -18.12
C GLU A 225 9.47 1.01 -18.55
N GLN A 226 9.13 0.61 -19.78
CA GLN A 226 7.76 0.60 -20.29
C GLN A 226 6.84 -0.35 -19.52
N TRP A 227 7.43 -1.31 -18.82
CA TRP A 227 6.73 -2.39 -18.14
C TRP A 227 6.02 -1.92 -16.88
N LEU A 228 6.69 -1.11 -16.04
CA LEU A 228 6.06 -0.54 -14.85
C LEU A 228 4.84 0.30 -15.21
N THR A 229 4.95 1.11 -16.26
CA THR A 229 3.83 1.93 -16.75
C THR A 229 2.65 1.05 -17.19
N ARG A 230 2.89 -0.05 -17.91
CA ARG A 230 1.83 -0.99 -18.32
C ARG A 230 1.22 -1.74 -17.15
N ALA A 231 2.04 -2.23 -16.22
CA ALA A 231 1.56 -2.95 -15.05
C ALA A 231 0.72 -2.04 -14.14
N VAL A 232 1.19 -0.82 -13.90
CA VAL A 232 0.43 0.21 -13.16
C VAL A 232 -0.87 0.53 -13.88
N ALA A 233 -0.86 0.75 -15.20
CA ALA A 233 -2.08 1.01 -15.96
C ALA A 233 -3.09 -0.14 -15.84
N TYR A 234 -2.63 -1.39 -15.94
CA TYR A 234 -3.45 -2.58 -15.79
C TYR A 234 -4.07 -2.70 -14.39
N LEU A 235 -3.26 -2.48 -13.35
CA LEU A 235 -3.72 -2.49 -11.96
C LEU A 235 -4.72 -1.35 -11.65
N VAL A 236 -4.53 -0.18 -12.26
CA VAL A 236 -5.47 0.95 -12.14
C VAL A 236 -6.80 0.63 -12.85
N GLU A 237 -6.75 0.03 -14.03
CA GLU A 237 -7.94 -0.39 -14.78
C GLU A 237 -8.76 -1.45 -14.03
N HIS A 238 -8.09 -2.37 -13.33
CA HIS A 238 -8.69 -3.47 -12.57
C HIS A 238 -8.61 -3.28 -11.06
N ALA A 239 -8.61 -2.03 -10.59
CA ALA A 239 -8.43 -1.70 -9.18
C ALA A 239 -9.54 -2.26 -8.27
N ASP A 240 -10.76 -2.44 -8.79
CA ASP A 240 -11.89 -3.03 -8.09
C ASP A 240 -11.66 -4.53 -7.79
N VAL A 241 -11.12 -5.28 -8.75
CA VAL A 241 -10.75 -6.69 -8.57
C VAL A 241 -9.53 -6.80 -7.67
N TRP A 242 -8.51 -5.99 -7.94
CA TRP A 242 -7.23 -6.02 -7.22
C TRP A 242 -7.37 -5.65 -5.73
N LEU A 243 -8.12 -4.59 -5.41
CA LEU A 243 -8.35 -4.15 -4.04
C LEU A 243 -9.57 -4.82 -3.40
N GLY A 244 -10.38 -5.54 -4.18
CA GLY A 244 -11.56 -6.28 -3.74
C GLY A 244 -11.26 -7.67 -3.20
N ASP A 245 -10.09 -8.24 -3.50
CA ASP A 245 -9.63 -9.49 -2.88
C ASP A 245 -9.36 -9.28 -1.38
N LEU A 246 -10.01 -10.10 -0.54
CA LEU A 246 -10.08 -9.90 0.90
C LEU A 246 -8.72 -10.06 1.60
N VAL A 247 -7.85 -10.96 1.13
CA VAL A 247 -6.54 -11.20 1.78
C VAL A 247 -5.46 -10.38 1.09
N ASP A 248 -5.46 -10.42 -0.24
CA ASP A 248 -4.36 -9.84 -1.01
C ASP A 248 -4.55 -8.34 -1.27
N GLY A 249 -5.80 -7.85 -1.34
CA GLY A 249 -6.10 -6.43 -1.54
C GLY A 249 -5.65 -5.53 -0.37
N GLU A 250 -5.66 -6.02 0.87
CA GLU A 250 -5.10 -5.28 2.02
C GLU A 250 -3.57 -5.14 1.87
N THR A 251 -2.90 -6.26 1.60
CA THR A 251 -1.44 -6.32 1.47
C THR A 251 -0.98 -5.46 0.30
N ALA A 252 -1.65 -5.55 -0.83
CA ALA A 252 -1.34 -4.81 -2.05
C ALA A 252 -1.56 -3.29 -1.87
N GLY A 253 -2.67 -2.88 -1.27
CA GLY A 253 -2.93 -1.46 -0.98
C GLY A 253 -1.87 -0.84 -0.07
N ARG A 254 -1.43 -1.58 0.96
CA ARG A 254 -0.34 -1.13 1.85
C ARG A 254 1.01 -1.13 1.18
N ALA A 255 1.31 -2.14 0.37
CA ALA A 255 2.54 -2.20 -0.40
C ALA A 255 2.63 -0.98 -1.32
N THR A 256 1.54 -0.61 -2.00
CA THR A 256 1.45 0.59 -2.85
C THR A 256 1.82 1.87 -2.11
N LEU A 257 1.19 2.14 -0.96
CA LEU A 257 1.45 3.35 -0.17
C LEU A 257 2.89 3.38 0.39
N ARG A 258 3.43 2.20 0.74
CA ARG A 258 4.84 2.05 1.15
C ARG A 258 5.77 2.36 -0.01
N TRP A 259 5.53 1.79 -1.19
CA TRP A 259 6.32 2.06 -2.40
C TRP A 259 6.31 3.54 -2.77
N GLU A 260 5.15 4.19 -2.77
CA GLU A 260 5.06 5.63 -3.00
C GLU A 260 5.94 6.40 -2.01
N THR A 261 5.79 6.14 -0.70
CA THR A 261 6.54 6.82 0.35
C THR A 261 8.05 6.59 0.22
N ASP A 262 8.48 5.36 -0.04
CA ASP A 262 9.90 5.00 -0.09
C ASP A 262 10.55 5.53 -1.37
N LEU A 263 9.85 5.51 -2.52
CA LEU A 263 10.32 6.12 -3.76
C LEU A 263 10.32 7.65 -3.66
N GLU A 264 9.35 8.29 -3.00
CA GLU A 264 9.37 9.73 -2.72
C GLU A 264 10.59 10.13 -1.89
N ARG A 265 10.94 9.32 -0.87
CA ARG A 265 12.15 9.53 -0.07
C ARG A 265 13.42 9.34 -0.89
N ALA A 266 13.47 8.29 -1.71
CA ALA A 266 14.63 7.99 -2.56
C ALA A 266 14.86 9.09 -3.60
N THR A 267 13.81 9.46 -4.33
CA THR A 267 13.82 10.56 -5.30
C THR A 267 14.04 11.91 -4.65
N GLY A 268 13.68 12.06 -3.37
CA GLY A 268 13.71 13.31 -2.67
C GLY A 268 12.73 14.35 -3.22
N LEU A 269 11.73 13.97 -4.03
CA LEU A 269 10.82 14.91 -4.67
C LEU A 269 9.85 15.60 -3.70
N ASP A 270 9.49 14.92 -2.61
CA ASP A 270 8.61 15.46 -1.57
C ASP A 270 9.35 15.74 -0.25
N LEU A 271 10.70 15.77 -0.31
CA LEU A 271 11.51 16.14 0.85
C LEU A 271 11.38 17.64 1.09
N VAL A 272 10.61 17.98 2.11
CA VAL A 272 10.59 19.32 2.69
C VAL A 272 11.76 19.43 3.68
N HIS A 273 12.84 20.06 3.24
CA HIS A 273 13.97 20.38 4.11
C HIS A 273 13.57 21.45 5.12
N ARG A 274 13.72 21.14 6.41
CA ARG A 274 13.70 22.15 7.46
C ARG A 274 15.02 22.90 7.43
N LEU A 275 14.98 24.20 7.17
CA LEU A 275 16.18 25.00 7.09
C LEU A 275 16.65 25.41 8.49
N PRO A 276 17.97 25.34 8.77
CA PRO A 276 18.52 25.79 10.04
C PRO A 276 18.39 27.31 10.12
N GLY A 277 17.54 27.78 11.04
CA GLY A 277 17.35 29.21 11.25
C GLY A 277 16.01 29.56 11.87
N ARG A 278 15.88 30.82 12.27
CA ARG A 278 14.61 31.42 12.67
C ARG A 278 14.05 32.19 11.48
N CYS A 279 12.74 32.13 11.28
CA CYS A 279 12.06 32.91 10.26
C CYS A 279 12.29 34.41 10.49
N PRO A 280 12.73 35.20 9.49
CA PRO A 280 12.90 36.64 9.65
C PRO A 280 11.60 37.38 9.99
N GLY A 281 10.45 36.87 9.55
CA GLY A 281 9.15 37.51 9.78
C GLY A 281 8.54 37.27 11.17
N CYS A 282 8.79 36.10 11.80
CA CYS A 282 8.17 35.77 13.10
C CYS A 282 9.10 35.09 14.11
N SER A 283 10.41 35.01 13.82
CA SER A 283 11.46 34.47 14.69
C SER A 283 11.30 33.00 15.12
N THR A 284 10.43 32.24 14.46
CA THR A 284 10.17 30.83 14.79
C THR A 284 10.93 29.88 13.87
N ARG A 285 11.32 28.70 14.38
CA ARG A 285 12.04 27.67 13.62
C ARG A 285 11.08 26.83 12.78
N ALA A 286 10.44 27.48 11.82
CA ALA A 286 9.43 26.90 10.94
C ALA A 286 9.74 27.16 9.45
N LEU A 287 11.01 27.36 9.11
CA LEU A 287 11.45 27.55 7.73
C LEU A 287 11.58 26.19 7.04
N THR A 288 10.95 26.07 5.88
CA THR A 288 10.95 24.87 5.07
C THR A 288 11.23 25.20 3.60
N ARG A 289 11.80 24.24 2.89
CA ARG A 289 12.02 24.30 1.44
C ARG A 289 11.79 22.90 0.86
N ALA A 290 10.91 22.77 -0.11
CA ALA A 290 10.79 21.52 -0.86
C ALA A 290 12.00 21.35 -1.79
N VAL A 291 12.50 20.13 -1.97
CA VAL A 291 13.55 19.85 -2.95
C VAL A 291 13.07 20.24 -4.34
N GLY A 292 13.94 20.90 -5.11
CA GLY A 292 13.60 21.38 -6.45
C GLY A 292 12.82 22.70 -6.45
N ASP A 293 12.21 23.10 -5.33
CA ASP A 293 11.63 24.43 -5.18
C ASP A 293 12.76 25.45 -4.92
N ASP A 294 12.66 26.62 -5.54
CA ASP A 294 13.53 27.75 -5.23
C ASP A 294 12.96 28.62 -4.11
N VAL A 295 11.78 28.31 -3.57
CA VAL A 295 11.15 29.12 -2.52
C VAL A 295 11.33 28.50 -1.13
N VAL A 296 11.87 29.31 -0.22
CA VAL A 296 11.85 29.05 1.23
C VAL A 296 10.57 29.65 1.80
N ARG A 297 9.80 28.88 2.57
CA ARG A 297 8.55 29.33 3.21
C ARG A 297 8.60 29.14 4.73
N CYS A 298 7.91 30.00 5.46
CA CYS A 298 7.66 29.82 6.88
C CYS A 298 6.26 29.24 7.09
N GLY A 299 6.19 28.02 7.65
CA GLY A 299 4.92 27.36 7.95
C GLY A 299 4.06 28.04 9.03
N ARG A 300 4.57 29.09 9.70
CA ARG A 300 3.82 29.81 10.75
C ARG A 300 3.25 31.16 10.31
N CYS A 301 4.05 32.01 9.68
CA CYS A 301 3.64 33.37 9.31
C CYS A 301 3.51 33.60 7.80
N GLY A 302 3.72 32.57 6.97
CA GLY A 302 3.63 32.68 5.52
C GLY A 302 4.77 33.45 4.85
N TRP A 303 5.77 33.92 5.61
CA TRP A 303 6.96 34.55 5.05
C TRP A 303 7.60 33.65 3.99
N SER A 304 7.98 34.22 2.86
CA SER A 304 8.67 33.48 1.81
C SER A 304 9.70 34.33 1.08
N LYS A 305 10.74 33.65 0.56
CA LYS A 305 11.80 34.24 -0.28
C LYS A 305 12.40 33.16 -1.18
N THR A 306 13.09 33.59 -2.22
CA THR A 306 13.93 32.66 -3.00
C THR A 306 15.04 32.08 -2.11
N HIS A 307 15.53 30.89 -2.45
CA HIS A 307 16.57 30.21 -1.69
C HIS A 307 17.87 31.01 -1.74
N ALA A 308 18.18 31.60 -2.90
CA ALA A 308 19.28 32.53 -3.07
C ALA A 308 19.17 33.73 -2.11
N ASP A 309 18.03 34.41 -2.06
CA ASP A 309 17.85 35.56 -1.16
C ASP A 309 17.92 35.17 0.33
N TYR A 310 17.39 33.99 0.67
CA TYR A 310 17.49 33.45 2.03
C TYR A 310 18.96 33.22 2.43
N LEU A 311 19.75 32.62 1.55
CA LEU A 311 21.17 32.36 1.81
C LEU A 311 21.98 33.66 1.93
N LEU A 312 21.69 34.65 1.07
CA LEU A 312 22.32 35.97 1.15
C LEU A 312 22.00 36.66 2.48
N GLY A 313 20.72 36.75 2.86
CA GLY A 313 20.32 37.38 4.13
C GLY A 313 20.88 36.66 5.36
N ARG A 314 21.04 35.34 5.30
CA ARG A 314 21.70 34.56 6.35
C ARG A 314 23.19 34.86 6.43
N ALA A 315 23.89 34.91 5.31
CA ALA A 315 25.32 35.22 5.26
C ALA A 315 25.61 36.62 5.81
N GLU A 316 24.79 37.61 5.48
CA GLU A 316 24.87 38.96 6.02
C GLU A 316 24.68 38.98 7.55
N THR A 317 23.67 38.25 8.05
CA THR A 317 23.40 38.13 9.48
C THR A 317 24.56 37.47 10.23
N GLU A 318 25.11 36.38 9.69
CA GLU A 318 26.26 35.68 10.28
C GLU A 318 27.53 36.54 10.25
N ALA A 319 27.76 37.30 9.17
CA ALA A 319 28.87 38.24 9.08
C ALA A 319 28.77 39.35 10.12
N ALA A 320 27.57 39.92 10.32
CA ALA A 320 27.31 40.93 11.34
C ALA A 320 27.55 40.38 12.76
N GLN A 321 27.08 39.16 13.04
CA GLN A 321 27.31 38.50 14.34
C GLN A 321 28.80 38.24 14.61
N ARG A 322 29.56 37.80 13.59
CA ARG A 322 31.02 37.61 13.72
C ARG A 322 31.75 38.93 13.96
N ALA A 323 31.34 40.00 13.29
CA ALA A 323 31.93 41.33 13.48
C ALA A 323 31.67 41.86 14.90
N GLU A 324 30.46 41.70 15.42
CA GLU A 324 30.09 42.10 16.78
C GLU A 324 30.84 41.26 17.84
N ALA A 325 30.88 39.94 17.69
CA ALA A 325 31.65 39.07 18.59
C ALA A 325 33.15 39.44 18.59
N ARG A 326 33.70 39.85 17.45
CA ARG A 326 35.08 40.33 17.35
C ARG A 326 35.26 41.65 18.11
N ARG A 327 34.31 42.59 18.02
CA ARG A 327 34.33 43.87 18.75
C ARG A 327 34.32 43.63 20.26
N GLN A 328 33.39 42.80 20.75
CA GLN A 328 33.30 42.44 22.17
C GLN A 328 34.58 41.78 22.69
N ARG A 329 35.22 40.92 21.89
CA ARG A 329 36.52 40.32 22.25
C ARG A 329 37.63 41.36 22.36
N LEU A 330 37.64 42.39 21.51
CA LEU A 330 38.61 43.48 21.57
C LEU A 330 38.38 44.38 22.78
N GLU A 331 37.14 44.70 23.09
CA GLU A 331 36.76 45.46 24.30
C GLU A 331 37.14 44.70 25.58
N ALA A 332 36.81 43.41 25.65
CA ALA A 332 37.19 42.54 26.77
C ALA A 332 38.72 42.32 26.90
N ARG A 333 39.50 42.55 25.84
CA ARG A 333 40.96 42.56 25.91
C ARG A 333 41.48 43.89 26.45
N ARG A 334 40.92 45.01 26.00
CA ARG A 334 41.29 46.36 26.48
C ARG A 334 40.99 46.54 27.97
N GLY A 335 39.86 46.02 28.45
CA GLY A 335 39.48 46.08 29.86
C GLY A 335 40.35 45.21 30.80
N ARG A 336 41.20 44.32 30.29
CA ARG A 336 42.13 43.50 31.11
C ARG A 336 43.52 44.12 31.24
N THR A 337 43.84 45.09 30.40
CA THR A 337 45.13 45.80 30.39
C THR A 337 45.09 47.13 31.15
N ALA A 338 43.90 47.57 31.57
CA ALA A 338 43.68 48.72 32.43
C ALA A 338 43.53 48.25 33.88
#